data_AF-A0A2J8XMV9-F1
#
_entry.id   AF-A0A2J8XMV9-F1
#
_cell.length_a   1.000
_cell.length_b   1.000
_cell.length_c   1.000
_cell.angle_alpha   90.00
_cell.angle_beta   90.00
_cell.angle_gamma   90.00
#
_symmetry.space_group_name_H-M   'P 1'
#
loop_
_entity.id
_entity.type
_entity.pdbx_description
1 polymer ?
#
loop_
_entity_poly.entity_id
_entity_poly.type
_entity_poly.pdbx_seq_one_letter_code
_entity_poly.pdbx_strand_id
1 'polypeptide(L)'
;MPRYTVHVRGEWLAVPCQDAQLTVGWLGREAVRRYIKNKPDNGGFTSVDDAHFLVRRCKGLGLLDNEDQLEVALEDNEFVEVVIEGDAMSPDFIPSQPEGVYLYSKYREPEKYIELDGDSLTTEVLVNLGKGHYKIKLTLTAEKRVQKSREVIDSIIKEKTDQRMRLGLTCMELQVNLVRSHSSGVGKPLSPERCRMLLALRINVLAKGYSGISLETLKQVIEMFNASCLPYVPEKGTVGASGDLAPLSHLALGLIGEGKMWSPKSGWADAKYVLEAHGLKPVILKPKEGLALINGTQMITSLGCEAVERASAIARQADIVAALTLEVLKGTTKAF
;
A
#
# COMPACT_ATOMS: atom_id res chain seq x y z
N MET A 1 12.32 15.76 12.02
CA MET A 1 13.67 15.69 11.43
C MET A 1 13.56 14.93 10.12
N PRO A 2 14.00 15.51 8.99
CA PRO A 2 13.98 14.81 7.71
C PRO A 2 14.83 13.53 7.81
N ARG A 3 14.31 12.43 7.30
CA ARG A 3 14.99 11.14 7.21
C ARG A 3 14.99 10.73 5.75
N TYR A 4 16.17 10.51 5.18
CA TYR A 4 16.29 9.98 3.84
C TYR A 4 16.53 8.48 3.91
N THR A 5 15.91 7.75 3.00
CA THR A 5 16.05 6.30 2.93
C THR A 5 17.02 5.97 1.80
N VAL A 6 18.10 5.28 2.14
CA VAL A 6 19.24 5.02 1.25
C VAL A 6 19.41 3.51 1.09
N HIS A 7 19.57 3.08 -0.16
CA HIS A 7 19.90 1.70 -0.52
C HIS A 7 21.41 1.55 -0.71
N VAL A 8 22.03 0.60 0.00
CA VAL A 8 23.46 0.26 -0.14
C VAL A 8 23.59 -1.26 -0.21
N ARG A 9 24.10 -1.80 -1.32
CA ARG A 9 24.36 -3.25 -1.53
C ARG A 9 23.23 -4.19 -1.08
N GLY A 10 21.98 -3.85 -1.37
CA GLY A 10 20.82 -4.69 -1.04
C GLY A 10 20.17 -4.38 0.32
N GLU A 11 20.72 -3.46 1.11
CA GLU A 11 20.18 -3.05 2.40
C GLU A 11 19.60 -1.64 2.36
N TRP A 12 18.46 -1.47 3.05
CA TRP A 12 17.79 -0.19 3.22
C TRP A 12 18.14 0.43 4.56
N LEU A 13 18.69 1.64 4.54
CA LEU A 13 19.13 2.39 5.71
C LEU A 13 18.36 3.71 5.81
N ALA A 14 17.84 4.01 7.00
CA ALA A 14 17.29 5.32 7.30
C ALA A 14 18.38 6.24 7.84
N VAL A 15 18.67 7.33 7.12
CA VAL A 15 19.67 8.33 7.49
C VAL A 15 18.97 9.56 8.06
N PRO A 16 19.03 9.80 9.39
CA PRO A 16 18.53 11.04 9.97
C PRO A 16 19.41 12.22 9.55
N CYS A 17 18.75 13.28 9.06
CA CYS A 17 19.38 14.56 8.75
C CYS A 17 18.98 15.58 9.83
N GLN A 18 19.99 16.13 10.49
CA GLN A 18 19.80 17.11 11.57
C GLN A 18 19.88 18.56 11.07
N ASP A 19 20.38 18.77 9.84
CA ASP A 19 20.66 20.08 9.27
C ASP A 19 20.11 20.19 7.83
N ALA A 20 19.68 21.39 7.43
CA ALA A 20 19.01 21.68 6.16
C ALA A 20 20.00 21.84 4.99
N GLN A 21 21.28 22.10 5.27
CA GLN A 21 22.31 22.33 4.25
C GLN A 21 23.18 21.12 3.91
N LEU A 22 22.70 19.91 4.18
CA LEU A 22 23.45 18.69 3.88
C LEU A 22 23.42 18.39 2.38
N THR A 23 24.51 17.82 1.86
CA THR A 23 24.66 17.50 0.43
C THR A 23 24.43 16.02 0.15
N VAL A 24 24.20 15.69 -1.12
CA VAL A 24 24.13 14.31 -1.62
C VAL A 24 25.38 13.52 -1.26
N GLY A 25 26.57 14.12 -1.40
CA GLY A 25 27.83 13.47 -1.04
C GLY A 25 27.93 13.17 0.46
N TRP A 26 27.40 14.04 1.32
CA TRP A 26 27.30 13.76 2.76
C TRP A 26 26.37 12.57 3.04
N LEU A 27 25.19 12.54 2.39
CA LEU A 27 24.21 11.47 2.57
C LEU A 27 24.79 10.11 2.16
N GLY A 28 25.51 10.06 1.03
CA GLY A 28 26.19 8.85 0.57
C GLY A 28 27.27 8.38 1.56
N ARG A 29 28.15 9.27 2.02
CA ARG A 29 29.18 8.94 3.04
C ARG A 29 28.58 8.41 4.33
N GLU A 30 27.53 9.06 4.82
CA GLU A 30 26.89 8.65 6.06
C GLU A 30 26.13 7.32 5.91
N ALA A 31 25.53 7.05 4.75
CA ALA A 31 24.92 5.76 4.45
C ALA A 31 25.95 4.63 4.40
N VAL A 32 27.09 4.84 3.70
CA VAL A 32 28.20 3.88 3.66
C VAL A 32 28.77 3.63 5.05
N ARG A 33 28.98 4.69 5.86
CA ARG A 33 29.42 4.56 7.25
C ARG A 33 28.51 3.67 8.08
N ARG A 34 27.19 3.86 7.95
CA ARG A 34 26.19 3.03 8.65
C ARG A 34 26.15 1.60 8.13
N TYR A 35 26.28 1.42 6.81
CA TYR A 35 26.39 0.10 6.19
C TYR A 35 27.60 -0.68 6.74
N ILE A 36 28.79 -0.07 6.72
CA ILE A 36 30.04 -0.68 7.23
C ILE A 36 29.86 -1.10 8.69
N LYS A 37 29.31 -0.21 9.53
CA LYS A 37 29.09 -0.50 10.96
C LYS A 37 28.11 -1.66 11.21
N ASN A 38 27.15 -1.87 10.31
CA ASN A 38 26.14 -2.91 10.45
C ASN A 38 26.59 -4.27 9.87
N LYS A 39 27.76 -4.35 9.21
CA LYS A 39 28.27 -5.59 8.61
C LYS A 39 29.44 -6.19 9.41
N PRO A 40 29.47 -7.52 9.64
CA PRO A 40 30.52 -8.18 10.43
C PRO A 40 31.93 -8.08 9.83
N ASP A 41 32.03 -7.90 8.52
CA ASP A 41 33.27 -7.82 7.73
C ASP A 41 33.55 -6.41 7.19
N ASN A 42 32.89 -5.38 7.77
CA ASN A 42 32.93 -4.00 7.28
C ASN A 42 32.52 -3.84 5.80
N GLY A 43 31.85 -4.84 5.21
CA GLY A 43 31.53 -4.87 3.79
C GLY A 43 32.77 -4.79 2.89
N GLY A 44 33.95 -5.21 3.35
CA GLY A 44 35.18 -5.18 2.56
C GLY A 44 35.86 -3.81 2.44
N PHE A 45 35.49 -2.82 3.26
CA PHE A 45 36.15 -1.50 3.33
C PHE A 45 37.12 -1.39 4.52
N THR A 46 38.24 -0.70 4.32
CA THR A 46 39.21 -0.32 5.37
C THR A 46 38.80 0.94 6.13
N SER A 47 38.22 1.92 5.44
CA SER A 47 37.66 3.16 5.98
C SER A 47 36.51 3.67 5.08
N VAL A 48 35.63 4.53 5.62
CA VAL A 48 34.61 5.26 4.82
C VAL A 48 35.27 6.20 3.83
N ASP A 49 36.44 6.74 4.16
CA ASP A 49 37.17 7.71 3.33
C ASP A 49 37.83 7.06 2.10
N ASP A 50 38.00 5.74 2.12
CA ASP A 50 38.54 4.95 1.00
C ASP A 50 37.42 4.50 0.03
N ALA A 51 36.15 4.73 0.37
CA ALA A 51 35.01 4.31 -0.45
C ALA A 51 34.69 5.36 -1.51
N HIS A 52 35.00 5.06 -2.77
CA HIS A 52 34.50 5.82 -3.90
C HIS A 52 33.08 5.36 -4.24
N PHE A 53 32.13 6.28 -4.30
CA PHE A 53 30.73 5.96 -4.58
C PHE A 53 30.06 7.02 -5.43
N LEU A 54 28.98 6.61 -6.09
CA LEU A 54 28.05 7.47 -6.79
C LEU A 54 26.68 7.35 -6.13
N VAL A 55 26.00 8.47 -5.97
CA VAL A 55 24.61 8.47 -5.53
C VAL A 55 23.72 8.63 -6.76
N ARG A 56 22.76 7.73 -6.92
CA ARG A 56 21.76 7.82 -7.99
C ARG A 56 20.37 7.70 -7.41
N ARG A 57 19.38 8.25 -8.12
CA ARG A 57 17.98 8.02 -7.77
C ARG A 57 17.64 6.54 -7.97
N CYS A 58 16.96 5.92 -7.00
CA CYS A 58 16.48 4.54 -7.16
C CYS A 58 15.49 4.42 -8.32
N LYS A 59 14.75 5.51 -8.61
CA LYS A 59 13.84 5.60 -9.76
C LYS A 59 14.51 6.41 -10.87
N GLY A 60 14.63 5.84 -12.06
CA GLY A 60 15.20 6.50 -13.24
C GLY A 60 16.73 6.52 -13.32
N LEU A 61 17.44 6.10 -12.25
CA LEU A 61 18.91 5.98 -12.20
C LEU A 61 19.67 7.27 -12.55
N GLY A 62 19.01 8.43 -12.41
CA GLY A 62 19.64 9.73 -12.60
C GLY A 62 20.77 9.89 -11.59
N LEU A 63 21.97 10.18 -12.08
CA LEU A 63 23.13 10.52 -11.25
C LEU A 63 22.86 11.86 -10.55
N LEU A 64 23.15 11.90 -9.26
CA LEU A 64 23.08 13.12 -8.47
C LEU A 64 24.48 13.66 -8.26
N ASP A 65 24.65 14.98 -8.37
CA ASP A 65 25.94 15.58 -8.08
C ASP A 65 26.19 15.59 -6.58
N ASN A 66 27.42 15.31 -6.16
CA ASN A 66 27.77 15.22 -4.75
C ASN A 66 27.63 16.56 -4.01
N GLU A 67 27.72 17.67 -4.73
CA GLU A 67 27.61 19.03 -4.19
C GLU A 67 26.16 19.54 -4.17
N ASP A 68 25.21 18.82 -4.78
CA ASP A 68 23.81 19.21 -4.73
C ASP A 68 23.28 19.14 -3.29
N GLN A 69 22.53 20.18 -2.90
CA GLN A 69 21.83 20.19 -1.62
C GLN A 69 20.70 19.17 -1.62
N LEU A 70 20.55 18.42 -0.52
CA LEU A 70 19.54 17.35 -0.44
C LEU A 70 18.12 17.86 -0.69
N GLU A 71 17.77 19.05 -0.20
CA GLU A 71 16.44 19.65 -0.37
C GLU A 71 16.12 20.07 -1.82
N VAL A 72 17.16 20.25 -2.64
CA VAL A 72 17.05 20.61 -4.07
C VAL A 72 17.16 19.37 -4.94
N ALA A 73 18.07 18.46 -4.59
CA ALA A 73 18.39 17.25 -5.33
C ALA A 73 17.34 16.15 -5.17
N LEU A 74 16.70 16.09 -3.99
CA LEU A 74 15.78 15.03 -3.59
C LEU A 74 14.42 15.59 -3.21
N GLU A 75 13.38 14.94 -3.73
CA GLU A 75 12.01 15.23 -3.32
C GLU A 75 11.64 14.47 -2.03
N ASP A 76 10.62 14.95 -1.30
CA ASP A 76 10.08 14.26 -0.13
C ASP A 76 9.67 12.81 -0.49
N ASN A 77 10.24 11.83 0.21
CA ASN A 77 10.10 10.38 -0.03
C ASN A 77 10.86 9.80 -1.23
N GLU A 78 11.82 10.52 -1.81
CA GLU A 78 12.77 9.89 -2.73
C GLU A 78 13.75 8.98 -2.00
N PHE A 79 14.01 7.86 -2.67
CA PHE A 79 15.00 6.87 -2.27
C PHE A 79 16.22 7.01 -3.17
N VAL A 80 17.40 7.03 -2.57
CA VAL A 80 18.66 7.05 -3.30
C VAL A 80 19.41 5.75 -3.14
N GLU A 81 20.12 5.36 -4.18
CA GLU A 81 21.02 4.22 -4.16
C GLU A 81 22.45 4.73 -4.18
N VAL A 82 23.26 4.22 -3.26
CA VAL A 82 24.70 4.43 -3.25
C VAL A 82 25.33 3.24 -3.95
N VAL A 83 25.93 3.51 -5.12
CA VAL A 83 26.68 2.55 -5.90
C VAL A 83 28.15 2.73 -5.57
N ILE A 84 28.79 1.70 -5.03
CA ILE A 84 30.21 1.78 -4.66
C ILE A 84 31.05 1.32 -5.85
N GLU A 85 32.07 2.10 -6.18
CA GLU A 85 32.99 1.83 -7.26
C GLU A 85 33.75 0.51 -6.99
N GLY A 86 33.77 -0.38 -7.98
CA GLY A 86 34.32 -1.74 -7.83
C GLY A 86 33.30 -2.82 -7.49
N ASP A 87 32.05 -2.47 -7.16
CA ASP A 87 30.97 -3.45 -7.08
C ASP A 87 30.66 -4.00 -8.48
N ALA A 88 31.02 -5.27 -8.71
CA ALA A 88 30.50 -5.98 -9.87
C ALA A 88 28.99 -6.12 -9.69
N MET A 89 28.22 -5.49 -10.59
CA MET A 89 26.78 -5.69 -10.67
C MET A 89 26.51 -7.20 -10.72
N SER A 90 25.86 -7.74 -9.69
CA SER A 90 25.47 -9.14 -9.70
C SER A 90 24.67 -9.42 -10.98
N PRO A 91 24.94 -10.52 -11.70
CA PRO A 91 24.10 -10.92 -12.85
C PRO A 91 22.64 -11.20 -12.44
N ASP A 92 22.36 -11.35 -11.15
CA ASP A 92 21.00 -11.45 -10.59
C ASP A 92 20.33 -10.07 -10.39
N PHE A 93 21.01 -8.97 -10.74
CA PHE A 93 20.41 -7.65 -10.78
C PHE A 93 19.38 -7.60 -11.91
N ILE A 94 18.11 -7.69 -11.55
CA ILE A 94 17.00 -7.37 -12.45
C ILE A 94 16.99 -5.83 -12.57
N PRO A 95 17.38 -5.24 -13.71
CA PRO A 95 17.18 -3.82 -13.92
C PRO A 95 15.67 -3.58 -13.79
N SER A 96 15.26 -2.66 -12.92
CA SER A 96 13.87 -2.21 -12.90
C SER A 96 13.56 -1.66 -14.29
N GLN A 97 12.90 -2.46 -15.13
CA GLN A 97 12.41 -1.97 -16.40
C GLN A 97 11.45 -0.81 -16.11
N PRO A 98 11.48 0.27 -16.91
CA PRO A 98 10.65 1.43 -16.70
C PRO A 98 9.20 1.07 -17.02
N GLU A 99 8.45 0.61 -16.02
CA GLU A 99 6.99 0.74 -16.03
C GLU A 99 6.65 2.22 -15.83
N GLY A 100 6.63 2.98 -16.93
CA GLY A 100 6.05 4.31 -17.00
C GLY A 100 6.74 5.38 -16.13
N VAL A 101 7.07 6.52 -16.75
CA VAL A 101 7.28 7.74 -15.98
C VAL A 101 5.92 8.15 -15.39
N TYR A 102 5.53 7.57 -14.26
CA TYR A 102 4.51 8.16 -13.40
C TYR A 102 5.17 9.37 -12.74
N LEU A 103 4.99 10.54 -13.34
CA LEU A 103 5.13 11.82 -12.68
C LEU A 103 4.12 11.81 -11.52
N TYR A 104 4.53 11.33 -10.36
CA TYR A 104 3.71 11.46 -9.17
C TYR A 104 3.70 12.94 -8.84
N SER A 105 2.55 13.60 -9.00
CA SER A 105 2.33 14.90 -8.38
C SER A 105 2.66 14.77 -6.89
N LYS A 106 3.46 15.68 -6.34
CA LYS A 106 3.72 15.84 -4.89
C LYS A 106 2.49 15.39 -4.09
N TYR A 107 2.63 14.38 -3.23
CA TYR A 107 1.50 13.84 -2.47
C TYR A 107 0.77 14.99 -1.78
N ARG A 108 -0.50 15.19 -2.13
CA ARG A 108 -1.39 16.16 -1.50
C ARG A 108 -2.41 15.39 -0.68
N GLU A 109 -2.54 15.73 0.59
CA GLU A 109 -3.60 15.15 1.39
C GLU A 109 -4.96 15.50 0.77
N PRO A 110 -5.84 14.49 0.58
CA PRO A 110 -7.15 14.74 0.02
C PRO A 110 -8.06 15.45 1.04
N GLU A 111 -8.74 16.51 0.59
CA GLU A 111 -9.74 17.25 1.39
C GLU A 111 -11.17 16.75 1.13
N LYS A 112 -11.41 16.19 -0.06
CA LYS A 112 -12.74 15.72 -0.48
C LYS A 112 -13.03 14.33 0.05
N TYR A 113 -14.29 14.11 0.42
CA TYR A 113 -14.79 12.83 0.90
C TYR A 113 -15.71 12.18 -0.13
N ILE A 114 -15.63 10.87 -0.21
CA ILE A 114 -16.62 10.00 -0.87
C ILE A 114 -17.40 9.27 0.21
N GLU A 115 -18.72 9.30 0.08
CA GLU A 115 -19.61 8.56 0.95
C GLU A 115 -19.77 7.12 0.45
N LEU A 116 -19.49 6.16 1.32
CA LEU A 116 -19.76 4.75 1.04
C LEU A 116 -21.04 4.32 1.75
N ASP A 117 -21.99 3.81 0.98
CA ASP A 117 -23.18 3.13 1.47
C ASP A 117 -23.03 1.59 1.46
N GLY A 118 -22.08 1.07 0.70
CA GLY A 118 -21.90 -0.36 0.48
C GLY A 118 -22.44 -0.88 -0.85
N ASP A 119 -23.28 -0.11 -1.55
CA ASP A 119 -24.05 -0.58 -2.71
C ASP A 119 -23.80 0.24 -3.99
N SER A 120 -23.38 1.50 -3.90
CA SER A 120 -23.29 2.43 -5.05
C SER A 120 -21.88 2.73 -5.54
N LEU A 121 -20.84 2.09 -4.99
CA LEU A 121 -19.45 2.32 -5.38
C LEU A 121 -19.18 1.85 -6.82
N THR A 122 -18.89 2.79 -7.72
CA THR A 122 -18.55 2.50 -9.12
C THR A 122 -17.06 2.21 -9.33
N THR A 123 -16.72 1.59 -10.46
CA THR A 123 -15.34 1.27 -10.88
C THR A 123 -14.48 2.53 -11.01
N GLU A 124 -15.02 3.58 -11.63
CA GLU A 124 -14.35 4.88 -11.76
C GLU A 124 -14.02 5.49 -10.39
N VAL A 125 -15.01 5.52 -9.48
CA VAL A 125 -14.82 6.05 -8.13
C VAL A 125 -13.77 5.25 -7.38
N LEU A 126 -13.78 3.92 -7.52
CA LEU A 126 -12.77 3.07 -6.91
C LEU A 126 -11.36 3.36 -7.42
N VAL A 127 -11.16 3.49 -8.74
CA VAL A 127 -9.86 3.84 -9.33
C VAL A 127 -9.40 5.22 -8.83
N ASN A 128 -10.31 6.18 -8.70
CA ASN A 128 -10.02 7.50 -8.14
C ASN A 128 -9.66 7.46 -6.65
N LEU A 129 -10.27 6.57 -5.87
CA LEU A 129 -9.85 6.28 -4.49
C LEU A 129 -8.45 5.66 -4.45
N GLY A 130 -8.11 4.80 -5.42
CA GLY A 130 -6.76 4.25 -5.60
C GLY A 130 -5.71 5.34 -5.74
N LYS A 131 -5.96 6.34 -6.58
CA LYS A 131 -5.03 7.46 -6.87
C LYS A 131 -4.77 8.42 -5.70
N GLY A 132 -5.39 8.22 -4.54
CA GLY A 132 -5.15 9.09 -3.40
C GLY A 132 -5.98 10.37 -3.37
N HIS A 133 -6.91 10.58 -4.32
CA HIS A 133 -7.60 11.86 -4.51
C HIS A 133 -8.71 12.15 -3.47
N TYR A 134 -9.17 11.14 -2.75
CA TYR A 134 -10.33 11.24 -1.86
C TYR A 134 -10.10 10.50 -0.53
N LYS A 135 -10.80 11.00 0.50
CA LYS A 135 -11.07 10.33 1.78
C LYS A 135 -12.41 9.59 1.70
N ILE A 136 -12.63 8.65 2.61
CA ILE A 136 -13.88 7.90 2.77
C ILE A 136 -14.58 8.33 4.06
N LYS A 137 -15.91 8.40 4.01
CA LYS A 137 -16.80 8.36 5.18
C LYS A 137 -17.99 7.45 4.87
N LEU A 138 -18.66 6.95 5.91
CA LEU A 138 -19.88 6.15 5.74
C LEU A 138 -21.10 7.06 5.67
N THR A 139 -22.12 6.61 4.93
CA THR A 139 -23.46 7.19 5.06
C THR A 139 -24.09 6.80 6.39
N LEU A 140 -24.97 7.64 6.93
CA LEU A 140 -25.70 7.35 8.18
C LEU A 140 -26.51 6.05 8.09
N THR A 141 -27.00 5.70 6.90
CA THR A 141 -27.74 4.45 6.67
C THR A 141 -26.82 3.24 6.74
N ALA A 142 -25.61 3.32 6.17
CA ALA A 142 -24.60 2.26 6.31
C ALA A 142 -24.15 2.08 7.76
N GLU A 143 -23.89 3.16 8.50
CA GLU A 143 -23.54 3.06 9.93
C GLU A 143 -24.61 2.30 10.73
N LYS A 144 -25.90 2.63 10.50
CA LYS A 144 -27.02 1.94 11.14
C LYS A 144 -27.10 0.45 10.75
N ARG A 145 -26.82 0.10 9.49
CA ARG A 145 -26.79 -1.31 9.06
C ARG A 145 -25.66 -2.09 9.72
N VAL A 146 -24.47 -1.51 9.79
CA VAL A 146 -23.31 -2.12 10.46
C VAL A 146 -23.61 -2.34 11.93
N GLN A 147 -24.20 -1.36 12.62
CA GLN A 147 -24.58 -1.48 14.02
C GLN A 147 -25.59 -2.62 14.25
N LYS A 148 -26.66 -2.67 13.46
CA LYS A 148 -27.65 -3.77 13.52
C LYS A 148 -27.03 -5.14 13.25
N SER A 149 -26.12 -5.22 12.28
CA SER A 149 -25.37 -6.45 11.99
C SER A 149 -24.59 -6.94 13.20
N ARG A 150 -23.98 -5.99 13.92
CA ARG A 150 -23.17 -6.28 15.09
C ARG A 150 -24.01 -6.74 16.28
N GLU A 151 -25.17 -6.12 16.50
CA GLU A 151 -26.12 -6.51 17.55
C GLU A 151 -26.53 -7.98 17.46
N VAL A 152 -26.72 -8.51 16.24
CA VAL A 152 -27.02 -9.94 16.02
C VAL A 152 -25.86 -10.84 16.46
N ILE A 153 -24.62 -10.42 16.22
CA ILE A 153 -23.45 -11.19 16.67
C ILE A 153 -23.34 -11.16 18.18
N ASP A 154 -23.53 -9.98 18.78
CA ASP A 154 -23.44 -9.82 20.22
C ASP A 154 -24.58 -10.57 20.95
N SER A 155 -25.80 -10.65 20.37
CA SER A 155 -26.89 -11.46 20.92
C SER A 155 -26.59 -12.95 20.85
N ILE A 156 -26.07 -13.45 19.73
CA ILE A 156 -25.66 -14.85 19.58
C ILE A 156 -24.57 -15.23 20.59
N ILE A 157 -23.62 -14.33 20.83
CA ILE A 157 -22.55 -14.53 21.83
C ILE A 157 -23.13 -14.60 23.23
N LYS A 158 -24.10 -13.75 23.56
CA LYS A 158 -24.76 -13.73 24.87
C LYS A 158 -25.65 -14.96 25.13
N GLU A 159 -26.35 -15.44 24.10
CA GLU A 159 -27.25 -16.60 24.20
C GLU A 159 -26.50 -17.93 24.28
N LYS A 160 -25.37 -18.08 23.57
CA LYS A 160 -24.65 -19.36 23.45
C LYS A 160 -23.55 -19.57 24.50
N THR A 161 -23.72 -18.97 25.68
CA THR A 161 -22.75 -19.08 26.79
C THR A 161 -22.63 -20.51 27.34
N ASP A 162 -23.59 -21.41 27.02
CA ASP A 162 -23.54 -22.82 27.44
C ASP A 162 -23.08 -23.79 26.33
N GLN A 163 -21.91 -24.39 26.59
CA GLN A 163 -21.31 -25.62 26.04
C GLN A 163 -20.97 -25.74 24.55
N ARG A 164 -21.59 -25.00 23.61
CA ARG A 164 -21.38 -25.23 22.15
C ARG A 164 -20.35 -24.33 21.46
N MET A 165 -19.74 -23.36 22.16
CA MET A 165 -18.88 -22.32 21.57
C MET A 165 -17.36 -22.59 21.66
N ARG A 166 -16.94 -23.88 21.66
CA ARG A 166 -15.56 -24.25 21.26
C ARG A 166 -15.32 -24.08 19.75
N LEU A 167 -16.38 -23.86 18.95
CA LEU A 167 -16.31 -23.51 17.53
C LEU A 167 -16.02 -22.02 17.35
N GLY A 168 -14.78 -21.64 17.57
CA GLY A 168 -14.04 -20.71 16.71
C GLY A 168 -14.42 -19.21 16.61
N LEU A 169 -15.57 -18.78 17.13
CA LEU A 169 -16.12 -17.46 16.82
C LEU A 169 -15.88 -16.39 17.90
N THR A 170 -15.69 -16.79 19.16
CA THR A 170 -15.63 -15.88 20.32
C THR A 170 -14.24 -15.58 20.86
N CYS A 171 -13.24 -16.39 20.51
CA CYS A 171 -11.89 -16.20 21.01
C CYS A 171 -11.18 -15.08 20.21
N MET A 172 -10.83 -13.98 20.88
CA MET A 172 -10.08 -12.87 20.27
C MET A 172 -8.75 -13.34 19.71
N GLU A 173 -8.05 -14.19 20.46
CA GLU A 173 -6.77 -14.80 20.04
C GLU A 173 -6.95 -15.64 18.76
N LEU A 174 -8.09 -16.31 18.61
CA LEU A 174 -8.38 -17.04 17.39
C LEU A 174 -8.61 -16.12 16.18
N GLN A 175 -9.22 -14.94 16.36
CA GLN A 175 -9.37 -13.99 15.26
C GLN A 175 -8.00 -13.51 14.76
N VAL A 176 -7.07 -13.24 15.69
CA VAL A 176 -5.68 -12.88 15.36
C VAL A 176 -4.95 -14.05 14.70
N ASN A 177 -5.07 -15.26 15.24
CA ASN A 177 -4.45 -16.45 14.66
C ASN A 177 -5.00 -16.78 13.27
N LEU A 178 -6.28 -16.50 13.01
CA LEU A 178 -6.87 -16.65 11.68
C LEU A 178 -6.19 -15.72 10.67
N VAL A 179 -6.02 -14.45 11.02
CA VAL A 179 -5.29 -13.48 10.18
C VAL A 179 -3.84 -13.91 9.95
N ARG A 180 -3.12 -14.28 11.01
CA ARG A 180 -1.71 -14.70 10.90
C ARG A 180 -1.54 -15.97 10.05
N SER A 181 -2.33 -17.01 10.32
CA SER A 181 -2.23 -18.30 9.60
C SER A 181 -2.53 -18.20 8.11
N HIS A 182 -3.42 -17.27 7.72
CA HIS A 182 -3.80 -17.07 6.33
C HIS A 182 -2.95 -16.01 5.62
N SER A 183 -2.05 -15.30 6.32
CA SER A 183 -1.10 -14.35 5.73
C SER A 183 0.07 -15.07 5.03
N SER A 184 -0.25 -15.94 4.08
CA SER A 184 0.68 -16.82 3.35
C SER A 184 0.99 -16.37 1.93
N GLY A 185 0.53 -15.17 1.53
CA GLY A 185 0.88 -14.56 0.24
C GLY A 185 2.38 -14.27 0.11
N VAL A 186 2.87 -14.24 -1.13
CA VAL A 186 4.30 -14.05 -1.48
C VAL A 186 4.48 -13.07 -2.64
N GLY A 187 5.72 -12.66 -2.87
CA GLY A 187 6.09 -11.74 -3.96
C GLY A 187 6.13 -10.28 -3.55
N LYS A 188 6.17 -9.40 -4.55
CA LYS A 188 6.22 -7.94 -4.35
C LYS A 188 4.91 -7.44 -3.74
N PRO A 189 4.95 -6.34 -2.97
CA PRO A 189 3.72 -5.74 -2.50
C PRO A 189 2.92 -5.16 -3.66
N LEU A 190 1.61 -5.10 -3.51
CA LEU A 190 0.76 -4.24 -4.32
C LEU A 190 1.26 -2.80 -4.27
N SER A 191 1.09 -2.08 -5.37
CA SER A 191 1.30 -0.63 -5.37
C SER A 191 0.38 0.02 -4.32
N PRO A 192 0.78 1.16 -3.74
CA PRO A 192 -0.09 1.92 -2.83
C PRO A 192 -1.48 2.15 -3.43
N GLU A 193 -1.56 2.46 -4.72
CA GLU A 193 -2.84 2.66 -5.42
C GLU A 193 -3.74 1.42 -5.37
N ARG A 194 -3.20 0.24 -5.68
CA ARG A 194 -3.95 -1.02 -5.66
C ARG A 194 -4.32 -1.46 -4.24
N CYS A 195 -3.42 -1.28 -3.27
CA CYS A 195 -3.73 -1.55 -1.86
C CYS A 195 -4.86 -0.63 -1.36
N ARG A 196 -4.87 0.64 -1.78
CA ARG A 196 -5.92 1.60 -1.46
C ARG A 196 -7.26 1.20 -2.10
N MET A 197 -7.26 0.73 -3.35
CA MET A 197 -8.47 0.16 -3.97
C MET A 197 -8.99 -1.09 -3.22
N LEU A 198 -8.09 -2.02 -2.87
CA LEU A 198 -8.43 -3.22 -2.11
C LEU A 198 -9.10 -2.86 -0.77
N LEU A 199 -8.49 -1.92 -0.03
CA LEU A 199 -8.98 -1.46 1.27
C LEU A 199 -10.33 -0.72 1.14
N ALA A 200 -10.49 0.14 0.14
CA ALA A 200 -11.74 0.84 -0.14
C ALA A 200 -12.89 -0.14 -0.43
N LEU A 201 -12.66 -1.16 -1.26
CA LEU A 201 -13.65 -2.21 -1.52
C LEU A 201 -13.99 -3.00 -0.25
N ARG A 202 -12.99 -3.28 0.61
CA ARG A 202 -13.21 -3.99 1.86
C ARG A 202 -14.11 -3.17 2.80
N ILE A 203 -13.84 -1.87 2.93
CA ILE A 203 -14.68 -0.93 3.68
C ILE A 203 -16.10 -0.91 3.10
N ASN A 204 -16.24 -0.80 1.78
CA ASN A 204 -17.54 -0.76 1.12
C ASN A 204 -18.36 -2.03 1.38
N VAL A 205 -17.77 -3.22 1.25
CA VAL A 205 -18.48 -4.48 1.51
C VAL A 205 -18.88 -4.61 2.98
N LEU A 206 -18.04 -4.15 3.91
CA LEU A 206 -18.38 -4.12 5.34
C LEU A 206 -19.54 -3.15 5.63
N ALA A 207 -19.60 -2.01 4.93
CA ALA A 207 -20.65 -1.00 5.05
C ALA A 207 -22.06 -1.51 4.67
N LYS A 208 -22.17 -2.61 3.92
CA LYS A 208 -23.45 -3.28 3.65
C LYS A 208 -24.14 -3.78 4.91
N GLY A 209 -23.39 -4.08 5.99
CA GLY A 209 -23.95 -4.50 7.27
C GLY A 209 -24.38 -5.97 7.35
N TYR A 210 -23.66 -6.87 6.67
CA TYR A 210 -23.90 -8.33 6.76
C TYR A 210 -22.71 -9.10 7.37
N SER A 211 -21.62 -8.42 7.70
CA SER A 211 -20.39 -9.07 8.17
C SER A 211 -20.30 -9.21 9.69
N GLY A 212 -21.04 -8.42 10.47
CA GLY A 212 -20.97 -8.43 11.93
C GLY A 212 -19.70 -7.79 12.50
N ILE A 213 -19.02 -6.95 11.72
CA ILE A 213 -17.96 -6.07 12.21
C ILE A 213 -18.59 -4.96 13.07
N SER A 214 -17.89 -4.51 14.11
CA SER A 214 -18.34 -3.36 14.90
C SER A 214 -18.08 -2.06 14.14
N LEU A 215 -18.95 -1.07 14.37
CA LEU A 215 -18.83 0.25 13.75
C LEU A 215 -17.51 0.94 14.16
N GLU A 216 -17.08 0.73 15.40
CA GLU A 216 -15.79 1.21 15.93
C GLU A 216 -14.61 0.70 15.10
N THR A 217 -14.52 -0.63 14.91
CA THR A 217 -13.47 -1.25 14.11
C THR A 217 -13.51 -0.73 12.66
N LEU A 218 -14.69 -0.64 12.05
CA LEU A 218 -14.83 -0.12 10.69
C LEU A 218 -14.38 1.36 10.59
N LYS A 219 -14.68 2.19 11.60
CA LYS A 219 -14.21 3.58 11.66
C LYS A 219 -12.69 3.68 11.77
N GLN A 220 -12.05 2.86 12.60
CA GLN A 220 -10.58 2.80 12.68
C GLN A 220 -9.95 2.43 11.32
N VAL A 221 -10.53 1.46 10.62
CA VAL A 221 -10.05 1.07 9.28
C VAL A 221 -10.21 2.22 8.28
N ILE A 222 -11.30 3.00 8.36
CA ILE A 222 -11.51 4.20 7.55
C ILE A 222 -10.50 5.30 7.89
N GLU A 223 -10.16 5.49 9.17
CA GLU A 223 -9.13 6.43 9.60
C GLU A 223 -7.76 6.06 9.02
N MET A 224 -7.39 4.77 9.06
CA MET A 224 -6.16 4.25 8.44
C MET A 224 -6.15 4.47 6.91
N PHE A 225 -7.27 4.20 6.23
CA PHE A 225 -7.41 4.50 4.80
C PHE A 225 -7.22 5.99 4.50
N ASN A 226 -7.86 6.85 5.30
CA ASN A 226 -7.82 8.30 5.12
C ASN A 226 -6.41 8.88 5.37
N ALA A 227 -5.65 8.28 6.28
CA ALA A 227 -4.24 8.59 6.52
C ALA A 227 -3.29 7.97 5.48
N SER A 228 -3.80 7.18 4.53
CA SER A 228 -3.01 6.41 3.56
C SER A 228 -1.98 5.47 4.23
N CYS A 229 -2.35 4.90 5.37
CA CYS A 229 -1.65 3.84 6.06
C CYS A 229 -2.03 2.49 5.44
N LEU A 230 -1.22 2.01 4.49
CA LEU A 230 -1.57 0.92 3.57
C LEU A 230 -0.76 -0.36 3.88
N PRO A 231 -1.38 -1.45 4.34
CA PRO A 231 -0.68 -2.70 4.63
C PRO A 231 0.15 -3.25 3.46
N TYR A 232 1.22 -3.98 3.79
CA TYR A 232 1.96 -4.78 2.83
C TYR A 232 1.10 -5.97 2.40
N VAL A 233 0.60 -5.93 1.17
CA VAL A 233 -0.19 -7.03 0.59
C VAL A 233 0.60 -7.62 -0.57
N PRO A 234 1.08 -8.88 -0.49
CA PRO A 234 1.79 -9.51 -1.59
C PRO A 234 0.88 -9.73 -2.81
N GLU A 235 1.44 -9.61 -4.01
CA GLU A 235 0.70 -9.75 -5.27
C GLU A 235 0.27 -11.20 -5.59
N LYS A 236 0.90 -12.22 -4.99
CA LYS A 236 0.60 -13.65 -5.22
C LYS A 236 0.05 -14.32 -3.96
N GLY A 237 -0.91 -15.23 -4.14
CA GLY A 237 -1.43 -16.09 -3.07
C GLY A 237 -2.94 -16.29 -3.06
N THR A 238 -3.70 -15.50 -3.84
CA THR A 238 -5.13 -15.78 -4.06
C THR A 238 -5.34 -16.80 -5.18
N VAL A 239 -6.34 -17.65 -5.03
CA VAL A 239 -6.85 -18.56 -6.07
C VAL A 239 -8.04 -17.99 -6.84
N GLY A 240 -8.54 -16.81 -6.44
CA GLY A 240 -9.60 -16.08 -7.14
C GLY A 240 -10.97 -16.76 -7.18
N ALA A 241 -11.23 -17.74 -6.31
CA ALA A 241 -12.49 -18.49 -6.28
C ALA A 241 -13.55 -17.82 -5.39
N SER A 242 -13.53 -18.10 -4.07
CA SER A 242 -14.54 -17.64 -3.11
C SER A 242 -13.97 -16.79 -1.97
N GLY A 243 -12.66 -16.61 -1.93
CA GLY A 243 -11.99 -15.82 -0.91
C GLY A 243 -10.56 -15.48 -1.29
N ASP A 244 -10.28 -14.19 -1.41
CA ASP A 244 -8.95 -13.61 -1.48
C ASP A 244 -8.27 -13.63 -0.10
N LEU A 245 -8.31 -14.80 0.55
CA LEU A 245 -7.94 -14.97 1.96
C LEU A 245 -6.50 -14.56 2.22
N ALA A 246 -5.55 -14.96 1.36
CA ALA A 246 -4.16 -14.61 1.54
C ALA A 246 -3.89 -13.09 1.48
N PRO A 247 -4.27 -12.37 0.40
CA PRO A 247 -4.04 -10.93 0.35
C PRO A 247 -4.89 -10.14 1.36
N LEU A 248 -6.13 -10.55 1.65
CA LEU A 248 -6.94 -9.88 2.66
C LEU A 248 -6.46 -10.16 4.10
N SER A 249 -5.84 -11.31 4.35
CA SER A 249 -5.16 -11.57 5.61
C SER A 249 -3.94 -10.69 5.79
N HIS A 250 -3.12 -10.51 4.75
CA HIS A 250 -2.02 -9.54 4.77
C HIS A 250 -2.51 -8.10 4.95
N LEU A 251 -3.66 -7.75 4.35
CA LEU A 251 -4.33 -6.47 4.60
C LEU A 251 -4.69 -6.33 6.09
N ALA A 252 -5.39 -7.33 6.65
CA ALA A 252 -5.79 -7.33 8.06
C ALA A 252 -4.57 -7.35 9.02
N LEU A 253 -3.48 -8.02 8.66
CA LEU A 253 -2.24 -8.10 9.45
C LEU A 253 -1.67 -6.71 9.71
N GLY A 254 -1.59 -5.87 8.66
CA GLY A 254 -1.18 -4.47 8.81
C GLY A 254 -2.15 -3.65 9.66
N LEU A 255 -3.46 -3.85 9.52
CA LEU A 255 -4.48 -3.13 10.30
C LEU A 255 -4.40 -3.45 11.81
N ILE A 256 -4.03 -4.67 12.18
CA ILE A 256 -3.77 -5.06 13.57
C ILE A 256 -2.36 -4.68 14.06
N GLY A 257 -1.61 -3.92 13.26
CA GLY A 257 -0.28 -3.38 13.61
C GLY A 257 0.87 -4.37 13.44
N GLU A 258 0.66 -5.49 12.75
CA GLU A 258 1.66 -6.50 12.46
C GLU A 258 2.16 -6.43 11.01
N GLY A 259 3.37 -6.93 10.76
CA GLY A 259 3.98 -6.88 9.43
C GLY A 259 4.39 -5.46 9.02
N LYS A 260 4.38 -5.21 7.71
CA LYS A 260 4.82 -3.94 7.11
C LYS A 260 3.63 -3.14 6.60
N MET A 261 3.81 -1.82 6.54
CA MET A 261 2.83 -0.87 6.03
C MET A 261 3.56 0.25 5.31
N TRP A 262 2.92 0.80 4.29
CA TRP A 262 3.37 1.99 3.58
C TRP A 262 2.57 3.20 4.07
N SER A 263 3.24 4.35 4.15
CA SER A 263 2.56 5.64 4.22
C SER A 263 3.33 6.73 3.48
N PRO A 264 2.69 7.85 3.14
CA PRO A 264 3.36 9.01 2.57
C PRO A 264 4.39 9.66 3.49
N LYS A 265 4.40 9.36 4.79
CA LYS A 265 5.37 9.94 5.76
C LYS A 265 6.57 9.03 6.01
N SER A 266 6.39 7.72 5.87
CA SER A 266 7.38 6.72 6.30
C SER A 266 7.93 5.87 5.15
N GLY A 267 7.30 5.89 3.98
CA GLY A 267 7.47 4.80 3.02
C GLY A 267 7.09 3.45 3.66
N TRP A 268 7.76 2.37 3.24
CA TRP A 268 7.60 1.04 3.83
C TRP A 268 8.32 0.93 5.18
N ALA A 269 7.58 0.67 6.26
CA ALA A 269 8.10 0.42 7.59
C ALA A 269 7.21 -0.58 8.36
N ASP A 270 7.57 -0.95 9.58
CA ASP A 270 6.71 -1.83 10.39
C ASP A 270 5.38 -1.14 10.71
N ALA A 271 4.28 -1.88 10.58
CA ALA A 271 2.92 -1.34 10.67
C ALA A 271 2.68 -0.59 11.99
N LYS A 272 3.19 -1.12 13.11
CA LYS A 272 3.13 -0.45 14.42
C LYS A 272 3.66 0.99 14.40
N TYR A 273 4.84 1.21 13.82
CA TYR A 273 5.46 2.54 13.78
C TYR A 273 4.76 3.48 12.79
N VAL A 274 4.26 2.92 11.68
CA VAL A 274 3.48 3.71 10.71
C VAL A 274 2.19 4.23 11.34
N LEU A 275 1.47 3.38 12.07
CA LEU A 275 0.25 3.76 12.78
C LEU A 275 0.55 4.80 13.86
N GLU A 276 1.58 4.60 14.67
CA GLU A 276 2.01 5.54 15.72
C GLU A 276 2.38 6.92 15.14
N ALA A 277 3.11 6.96 14.03
CA ALA A 277 3.48 8.21 13.34
C ALA A 277 2.28 9.01 12.80
N HIS A 278 1.11 8.37 12.67
CA HIS A 278 -0.15 9.01 12.27
C HIS A 278 -1.11 9.22 13.44
N GLY A 279 -0.69 8.94 14.68
CA GLY A 279 -1.56 9.01 15.86
C GLY A 279 -2.68 7.97 15.86
N LEU A 280 -2.54 6.91 15.06
CA LEU A 280 -3.51 5.82 14.94
C LEU A 280 -3.11 4.65 15.83
N LYS A 281 -4.10 3.86 16.23
CA LYS A 281 -3.90 2.65 17.05
C LYS A 281 -4.18 1.39 16.24
N PRO A 282 -3.44 0.30 16.47
CA PRO A 282 -3.77 -1.00 15.90
C PRO A 282 -5.20 -1.43 16.22
N VAL A 283 -5.85 -2.07 15.25
CA VAL A 283 -7.19 -2.63 15.43
C VAL A 283 -7.15 -3.81 16.42
N ILE A 284 -8.04 -3.78 17.41
CA ILE A 284 -8.25 -4.90 18.35
C ILE A 284 -9.47 -5.71 17.87
N LEU A 285 -9.22 -6.91 17.36
CA LEU A 285 -10.27 -7.74 16.77
C LEU A 285 -11.24 -8.29 17.83
N LYS A 286 -12.52 -7.96 17.68
CA LYS A 286 -13.62 -8.55 18.45
C LYS A 286 -14.05 -9.88 17.81
N PRO A 287 -14.88 -10.69 18.49
CA PRO A 287 -15.49 -11.89 17.91
C PRO A 287 -16.01 -11.68 16.48
N LYS A 288 -15.69 -12.62 15.58
CA LYS A 288 -15.98 -12.62 14.13
C LYS A 288 -15.26 -11.55 13.29
N GLU A 289 -14.58 -10.56 13.87
CA GLU A 289 -14.02 -9.44 13.08
C GLU A 289 -12.82 -9.85 12.22
N GLY A 290 -11.99 -10.80 12.68
CA GLY A 290 -10.90 -11.34 11.87
C GLY A 290 -11.43 -11.97 10.58
N LEU A 291 -12.45 -12.84 10.70
CA LEU A 291 -13.12 -13.44 9.55
C LEU A 291 -13.80 -12.38 8.66
N ALA A 292 -14.42 -11.36 9.27
CA ALA A 292 -15.07 -10.28 8.54
C ALA A 292 -14.08 -9.46 7.69
N LEU A 293 -12.83 -9.29 8.13
CA LEU A 293 -11.81 -8.56 7.38
C LEU A 293 -11.21 -9.39 6.24
N ILE A 294 -11.05 -10.70 6.43
CA ILE A 294 -10.30 -11.53 5.46
C ILE A 294 -11.17 -12.23 4.42
N ASN A 295 -12.48 -12.36 4.67
CA ASN A 295 -13.36 -13.14 3.81
C ASN A 295 -14.06 -12.27 2.75
N GLY A 296 -13.60 -12.35 1.51
CA GLY A 296 -14.23 -11.73 0.36
C GLY A 296 -13.36 -11.79 -0.90
N THR A 297 -13.84 -11.22 -1.99
CA THR A 297 -13.20 -11.27 -3.33
C THR A 297 -12.62 -9.91 -3.74
N GLN A 298 -12.20 -9.08 -2.78
CA GLN A 298 -11.82 -7.70 -3.07
C GLN A 298 -10.52 -7.55 -3.86
N MET A 299 -9.60 -8.52 -3.82
CA MET A 299 -8.37 -8.47 -4.60
C MET A 299 -8.68 -8.62 -6.08
N ILE A 300 -9.34 -9.72 -6.46
CA ILE A 300 -9.75 -9.93 -7.86
C ILE A 300 -10.70 -8.83 -8.35
N THR A 301 -11.61 -8.36 -7.48
CA THR A 301 -12.55 -7.29 -7.85
C THR A 301 -11.82 -5.98 -8.07
N SER A 302 -10.85 -5.60 -7.22
CA SER A 302 -10.10 -4.35 -7.37
C SER A 302 -9.32 -4.30 -8.69
N LEU A 303 -8.64 -5.39 -9.04
CA LEU A 303 -7.89 -5.51 -10.29
C LEU A 303 -8.84 -5.54 -11.51
N GLY A 304 -9.98 -6.23 -11.38
CA GLY A 304 -11.03 -6.24 -12.39
C GLY A 304 -11.58 -4.84 -12.68
N CYS A 305 -11.84 -4.05 -11.63
CA CYS A 305 -12.28 -2.66 -11.79
C CYS A 305 -11.23 -1.81 -12.51
N GLU A 306 -9.94 -1.92 -12.14
CA GLU A 306 -8.85 -1.24 -12.87
C GLU A 306 -8.82 -1.65 -14.35
N ALA A 307 -8.94 -2.95 -14.62
CA ALA A 307 -8.91 -3.49 -15.97
C ALA A 307 -10.08 -2.98 -16.83
N VAL A 308 -11.29 -2.90 -16.28
CA VAL A 308 -12.47 -2.38 -16.99
C VAL A 308 -12.30 -0.90 -17.34
N GLU A 309 -11.83 -0.07 -16.40
CA GLU A 309 -11.58 1.36 -16.66
C GLU A 309 -10.52 1.57 -17.74
N ARG A 310 -9.42 0.81 -17.67
CA ARG A 310 -8.35 0.86 -18.68
C ARG A 310 -8.83 0.37 -20.04
N ALA A 311 -9.59 -0.72 -20.10
CA ALA A 311 -10.14 -1.25 -21.34
C ALA A 311 -11.12 -0.26 -21.99
N SER A 312 -12.00 0.39 -21.20
CA SER A 312 -12.91 1.42 -21.71
C SER A 312 -12.16 2.62 -22.29
N ALA A 313 -11.10 3.07 -21.62
CA ALA A 313 -10.25 4.16 -22.11
C ALA A 313 -9.55 3.79 -23.43
N ILE A 314 -8.98 2.58 -23.51
CA ILE A 314 -8.29 2.09 -24.72
C ILE A 314 -9.28 1.93 -25.89
N ALA A 315 -10.49 1.43 -25.64
CA ALA A 315 -11.50 1.29 -26.69
C ALA A 315 -11.85 2.66 -27.31
N ARG A 316 -12.09 3.68 -26.48
CA ARG A 316 -12.35 5.05 -26.96
C ARG A 316 -11.17 5.63 -27.75
N GLN A 317 -9.94 5.37 -27.31
CA GLN A 317 -8.74 5.80 -28.02
C GLN A 317 -8.61 5.10 -29.37
N ALA A 318 -8.93 3.80 -29.43
CA ALA A 318 -8.91 3.04 -30.68
C ALA A 318 -9.90 3.61 -31.71
N ASP A 319 -11.11 4.01 -31.27
CA ASP A 319 -12.08 4.68 -32.16
C ASP A 319 -11.53 5.99 -32.74
N ILE A 320 -10.88 6.81 -31.92
CA ILE A 320 -10.25 8.08 -32.36
C ILE A 320 -9.11 7.80 -33.35
N VAL A 321 -8.23 6.85 -33.04
CA VAL A 321 -7.11 6.47 -33.92
C VAL A 321 -7.63 5.90 -35.25
N ALA A 322 -8.68 5.10 -35.21
CA ALA A 322 -9.33 4.56 -36.41
C ALA A 322 -9.94 5.67 -37.27
N ALA A 323 -10.62 6.65 -36.66
CA ALA A 323 -11.16 7.81 -37.36
C ALA A 323 -10.05 8.63 -38.05
N LEU A 324 -8.97 8.95 -37.33
CA LEU A 324 -7.81 9.66 -37.90
C LEU A 324 -7.16 8.87 -39.05
N THR A 325 -7.05 7.54 -38.91
CA THR A 325 -6.52 6.67 -39.95
C THR A 325 -7.41 6.69 -41.19
N LEU A 326 -8.74 6.64 -41.02
CA LEU A 326 -9.71 6.73 -42.11
C LEU A 326 -9.57 8.06 -42.87
N GLU A 327 -9.45 9.18 -42.15
CA GLU A 327 -9.27 10.51 -42.75
C GLU A 327 -7.97 10.59 -43.58
N VAL A 328 -6.84 10.15 -43.03
CA VAL A 328 -5.54 10.16 -43.72
C VAL A 328 -5.55 9.28 -44.97
N LEU A 329 -6.22 8.13 -44.91
CA LEU A 329 -6.37 7.22 -46.04
C LEU A 329 -7.47 7.65 -47.03
N LYS A 330 -8.17 8.77 -46.78
CA LYS A 330 -9.33 9.23 -47.57
C LYS A 330 -10.41 8.15 -47.72
N GLY A 331 -10.63 7.38 -46.65
CA GLY A 331 -11.60 6.30 -46.62
C GLY A 331 -13.05 6.81 -46.66
N THR A 332 -13.97 5.95 -47.09
CA THR A 332 -15.40 6.30 -47.16
C THR A 332 -16.06 6.21 -45.79
N THR A 333 -16.83 7.23 -45.42
CA THR A 333 -17.62 7.25 -44.19
C THR A 333 -18.96 6.51 -44.31
N LYS A 334 -19.36 6.06 -45.51
CA LYS A 334 -20.65 5.38 -45.74
C LYS A 334 -20.83 4.06 -44.97
N ALA A 335 -19.75 3.50 -44.44
CA ALA A 335 -19.76 2.21 -43.76
C ALA A 335 -20.06 2.31 -42.24
N PHE A 336 -20.17 3.53 -41.69
CA PHE A 336 -20.24 3.79 -40.25
C PHE A 336 -21.46 4.61 -39.86
#